data_AF-A0A7S2S489-F1
#
_entry.id   AF-A0A7S2S489-F1
#
_cell.length_a   1.000
_cell.length_b   1.000
_cell.length_c   1.000
_cell.angle_alpha   90.00
_cell.angle_beta   90.00
_cell.angle_gamma   90.00
#
_symmetry.space_group_name_H-M   'P 1'
#
loop_
_entity.id
_entity.type
_entity.pdbx_description
1 polymer ?
#
loop_
_entity_poly.entity_id
_entity_poly.type
_entity_poly.pdbx_seq_one_letter_code
_entity_poly.pdbx_strand_id
1 'polypeptide(L)'
;MRDVTVDTGGLTIMPGTQKEHPGFCDRAATPSMPDFVRVPEEDPLLSSRAGLVLAKAGDLILWDSRTIHCNMPAMSFLKPVAAAAAPEADLREYGQSSSSSPPPGGAEAAPPAAAPAEEAKTPVEGESALIRLVGYICMVPKTWASPEVLEMRQQLFKESTGTTHWPHELASFRRLVPDGMPLRSDPKTRTHLERSLIGWPMESKEQQQQQQQPAGTSGVGSWLSAMLRWS
;
A
#
# COMPACT_ATOMS: atom_id res chain seq x y z
N MET A 1 2.40 8.74 9.30
CA MET A 1 1.95 8.90 7.90
C MET A 1 1.30 10.27 7.76
N ARG A 2 1.19 10.83 6.55
CA ARG A 2 0.58 12.15 6.30
C ARG A 2 -0.71 11.97 5.47
N ASP A 3 -1.57 12.98 5.50
CA ASP A 3 -2.79 13.02 4.69
C ASP A 3 -2.46 12.97 3.19
N VAL A 4 -3.32 12.30 2.43
CA VAL A 4 -3.32 12.31 0.96
C VAL A 4 -4.29 13.39 0.50
N THR A 5 -3.71 14.45 -0.06
CA THR A 5 -4.39 15.59 -0.66
C THR A 5 -4.02 15.72 -2.13
N VAL A 6 -4.68 16.64 -2.83
CA VAL A 6 -4.29 17.03 -4.21
C VAL A 6 -2.83 17.49 -4.29
N ASP A 7 -2.33 18.15 -3.25
CA ASP A 7 -0.98 18.70 -3.22
C ASP A 7 0.09 17.64 -3.00
N THR A 8 -0.23 16.58 -2.25
CA THR A 8 0.71 15.47 -1.96
C THR A 8 0.66 14.36 -3.01
N GLY A 9 -0.40 14.31 -3.82
CA GLY A 9 -0.63 13.23 -4.77
C GLY A 9 -0.91 11.89 -4.09
N GLY A 10 -1.40 10.91 -4.84
CA GLY A 10 -1.99 9.70 -4.26
C GLY A 10 -2.18 8.56 -5.24
N LEU A 11 -2.73 7.48 -4.70
CA LEU A 11 -3.40 6.47 -5.51
C LEU A 11 -4.50 7.17 -6.30
N THR A 12 -4.46 7.02 -7.61
CA THR A 12 -5.52 7.42 -8.53
C THR A 12 -6.14 6.17 -9.10
N ILE A 13 -7.45 6.09 -9.06
CA ILE A 13 -8.21 4.95 -9.59
C ILE A 13 -9.15 5.44 -10.69
N MET A 14 -9.55 4.53 -11.56
CA MET A 14 -10.63 4.74 -12.52
C MET A 14 -11.80 3.86 -12.11
N PRO A 15 -12.79 4.41 -11.38
CA PRO A 15 -13.88 3.60 -10.84
C PRO A 15 -14.68 2.90 -11.95
N GLY A 16 -15.00 1.63 -11.72
CA GLY A 16 -15.84 0.82 -12.61
C GLY A 16 -15.09 0.00 -13.65
N THR A 17 -13.80 0.27 -13.89
CA THR A 17 -13.01 -0.43 -14.92
C THR A 17 -12.78 -1.91 -14.59
N GLN A 18 -12.91 -2.33 -13.33
CA GLN A 18 -12.85 -3.74 -12.94
C GLN A 18 -13.92 -4.60 -13.63
N LYS A 19 -15.04 -3.99 -14.06
CA LYS A 19 -16.10 -4.66 -14.83
C LYS A 19 -15.73 -4.85 -16.30
N GLU A 20 -14.75 -4.07 -16.78
CA GLU A 20 -14.31 -4.01 -18.17
C GLU A 20 -12.97 -4.76 -18.37
N HIS A 21 -12.42 -5.32 -17.29
CA HIS A 21 -11.12 -5.99 -17.26
C HIS A 21 -10.94 -7.06 -18.34
N PRO A 22 -11.87 -8.01 -18.58
CA PRO A 22 -11.69 -9.00 -19.64
C PRO A 22 -11.50 -8.35 -21.02
N GLY A 23 -12.41 -7.45 -21.40
CA GLY A 23 -12.35 -6.80 -22.71
C GLY A 23 -11.15 -5.86 -22.86
N PHE A 24 -10.61 -5.34 -21.76
CA PHE A 24 -9.36 -4.59 -21.76
C PHE A 24 -8.14 -5.51 -21.94
N CYS A 25 -8.05 -6.64 -21.22
CA CYS A 25 -6.95 -7.60 -21.39
C CYS A 25 -6.84 -8.12 -22.82
N ASP A 26 -7.96 -8.23 -23.54
CA ASP A 26 -7.98 -8.61 -24.96
C ASP A 26 -7.37 -7.52 -25.88
N ARG A 27 -7.51 -6.24 -25.50
CA ARG A 27 -6.98 -5.08 -26.26
C ARG A 27 -5.54 -4.75 -25.90
N ALA A 28 -5.15 -4.99 -24.66
CA ALA A 28 -3.78 -4.77 -24.22
C ALA A 28 -2.87 -5.73 -24.99
N ALA A 29 -1.85 -5.18 -25.67
CA ALA A 29 -0.81 -6.00 -26.28
C ALA A 29 -0.19 -6.93 -25.22
N THR A 30 0.35 -8.06 -25.68
CA THR A 30 0.89 -9.18 -24.89
C THR A 30 1.41 -8.73 -23.52
N PRO A 31 0.90 -9.30 -22.40
CA PRO A 31 1.37 -8.91 -21.08
C PRO A 31 2.88 -9.02 -21.02
N SER A 32 3.57 -7.88 -20.88
CA SER A 32 5.04 -7.87 -20.75
C SER A 32 5.48 -8.52 -19.43
N MET A 33 4.55 -8.63 -18.48
CA MET A 33 4.71 -9.19 -17.15
C MET A 33 3.47 -10.02 -16.81
N PRO A 34 3.61 -11.15 -16.08
CA PRO A 34 2.51 -12.08 -15.78
C PRO A 34 1.40 -11.47 -14.90
N ASP A 35 1.69 -10.38 -14.21
CA ASP A 35 0.89 -9.78 -13.14
C ASP A 35 0.56 -8.30 -13.34
N PHE A 36 1.01 -7.73 -14.46
CA PHE A 36 0.81 -6.33 -14.79
C PHE A 36 0.39 -6.17 -16.24
N VAL A 37 -0.73 -5.50 -16.44
CA VAL A 37 -1.25 -5.15 -17.76
C VAL A 37 -1.19 -3.64 -17.91
N ARG A 38 -0.36 -3.16 -18.85
CA ARG A 38 -0.29 -1.73 -19.17
C ARG A 38 -1.51 -1.34 -20.00
N VAL A 39 -2.20 -0.28 -19.59
CA VAL A 39 -3.28 0.32 -20.38
C VAL A 39 -2.66 1.17 -21.50
N PRO A 40 -3.06 0.99 -22.78
CA PRO A 40 -2.66 1.87 -23.87
C PRO A 40 -3.04 3.31 -23.60
N GLU A 41 -2.20 4.27 -24.02
CA GLU A 41 -2.37 5.70 -23.70
C GLU A 41 -3.65 6.28 -24.31
N GLU A 42 -4.10 5.70 -25.41
CA GLU A 42 -5.25 6.08 -26.22
C GLU A 42 -6.53 5.33 -25.80
N ASP A 43 -6.46 4.47 -24.78
CA ASP A 43 -7.64 3.74 -24.33
C ASP A 43 -8.66 4.71 -23.71
N PRO A 44 -9.92 4.70 -24.16
CA PRO A 44 -10.95 5.64 -23.70
C PRO A 44 -11.26 5.53 -22.20
N LEU A 45 -10.81 4.46 -21.54
CA LEU A 45 -10.94 4.30 -20.09
C LEU A 45 -10.02 5.27 -19.30
N LEU A 46 -8.91 5.72 -19.88
CA LEU A 46 -7.97 6.62 -19.20
C LEU A 46 -8.49 8.06 -19.10
N SER A 47 -9.23 8.53 -20.11
CA SER A 47 -9.53 9.96 -20.30
C SER A 47 -10.78 10.46 -19.57
N SER A 48 -11.62 9.58 -19.02
CA SER A 48 -12.97 9.98 -18.57
C SER A 48 -13.26 9.77 -17.08
N ARG A 49 -12.45 9.01 -16.34
CA ARG A 49 -12.85 8.50 -15.01
C ARG A 49 -11.77 8.52 -13.93
N ALA A 50 -10.60 9.08 -14.19
CA ALA A 50 -9.52 9.10 -13.21
C ALA A 50 -9.90 9.98 -11.99
N GLY A 51 -9.74 9.43 -10.78
CA GLY A 51 -10.00 10.12 -9.52
C GLY A 51 -8.93 9.83 -8.49
N LEU A 52 -8.35 10.89 -7.92
CA LEU A 52 -7.44 10.81 -6.78
C LEU A 52 -8.20 10.33 -5.54
N VAL A 53 -7.68 9.31 -4.87
CA VAL A 53 -8.22 8.86 -3.58
C VAL A 53 -7.64 9.74 -2.48
N LEU A 54 -8.46 10.66 -1.97
CA LEU A 54 -8.14 11.44 -0.77
C LEU A 54 -8.26 10.56 0.47
N ALA A 55 -7.35 10.73 1.42
CA ALA A 55 -7.31 9.92 2.63
C ALA A 55 -6.63 10.67 3.77
N LYS A 56 -7.02 10.37 5.00
CA LYS A 56 -6.37 10.85 6.22
C LYS A 56 -5.26 9.90 6.66
N ALA A 57 -4.29 10.43 7.39
CA ALA A 57 -3.25 9.62 7.99
C ALA A 57 -3.86 8.51 8.86
N GLY A 58 -3.57 7.26 8.52
CA GLY A 58 -4.08 6.07 9.22
C GLY A 58 -5.24 5.37 8.51
N ASP A 59 -5.78 5.94 7.44
CA ASP A 59 -6.81 5.29 6.64
C ASP A 59 -6.28 4.05 5.92
N LEU A 60 -7.13 3.02 5.84
CA LEU A 60 -6.90 1.84 5.02
C LEU A 60 -7.74 1.96 3.74
N ILE A 61 -7.05 1.98 2.61
CA ILE A 61 -7.68 2.03 1.28
C ILE A 61 -7.65 0.62 0.69
N LEU A 62 -8.82 0.12 0.29
CA LEU A 62 -8.99 -1.18 -0.38
C LEU A 62 -9.62 -0.97 -1.76
N TRP A 63 -9.12 -1.66 -2.78
CA TRP A 63 -9.69 -1.65 -4.13
C TRP A 63 -9.60 -3.04 -4.78
N ASP A 64 -10.45 -3.28 -5.79
CA ASP A 64 -10.42 -4.51 -6.58
C ASP A 64 -9.16 -4.53 -7.45
N SER A 65 -8.41 -5.64 -7.44
CA SER A 65 -7.11 -5.76 -8.13
C SER A 65 -7.17 -5.52 -9.65
N ARG A 66 -8.37 -5.63 -10.25
CA ARG A 66 -8.62 -5.38 -11.68
C ARG A 66 -8.94 -3.92 -11.99
N THR A 67 -9.07 -3.07 -10.97
CA THR A 67 -9.31 -1.64 -11.14
C THR A 67 -8.06 -0.98 -11.71
N ILE A 68 -8.21 -0.21 -12.79
CA ILE A 68 -7.11 0.54 -13.37
C ILE A 68 -6.72 1.61 -12.36
N HIS A 69 -5.44 1.68 -12.06
CA HIS A 69 -4.91 2.62 -11.09
C HIS A 69 -3.49 3.04 -11.47
N CYS A 70 -3.10 4.20 -10.97
CA CYS A 70 -1.75 4.72 -11.08
C CYS A 70 -1.44 5.59 -9.86
N ASN A 71 -0.18 6.01 -9.74
CA ASN A 71 0.22 6.95 -8.72
C ASN A 71 0.30 8.35 -9.32
N MET A 72 -0.52 9.28 -8.84
CA MET A 72 -0.44 10.68 -9.25
C MET A 72 0.68 11.37 -8.46
N PRO A 73 1.56 12.13 -9.14
CA PRO A 73 2.57 12.94 -8.45
C PRO A 73 1.90 14.02 -7.60
N ALA A 74 2.69 14.54 -6.66
CA ALA A 74 2.30 15.70 -5.86
C ALA A 74 2.19 16.94 -6.77
N MET A 75 0.99 17.52 -6.86
CA MET A 75 0.77 18.72 -7.69
C MET A 75 1.55 19.93 -7.17
N SER A 76 1.90 19.94 -5.87
CA SER A 76 2.79 20.95 -5.27
C SER A 76 4.21 20.99 -5.86
N PHE A 77 4.67 19.90 -6.51
CA PHE A 77 5.95 19.84 -7.22
C PHE A 77 5.82 20.17 -8.70
N LEU A 78 4.60 20.09 -9.25
CA LEU A 78 4.29 20.63 -10.56
C LEU A 78 4.06 22.14 -10.41
N LYS A 79 5.14 22.90 -10.14
CA LYS A 79 5.11 24.32 -10.52
C LYS A 79 4.62 24.37 -11.98
N PRO A 80 3.67 25.24 -12.34
CA PRO A 80 3.50 25.54 -13.76
C PRO A 80 4.90 25.92 -14.24
N VAL A 81 5.45 25.13 -15.15
CA VAL A 81 6.58 25.62 -15.94
C VAL A 81 5.96 26.79 -16.68
N ALA A 82 6.14 28.00 -16.13
CA ALA A 82 5.67 29.23 -16.74
C ALA A 82 6.38 29.34 -18.07
N ALA A 83 5.74 28.83 -19.14
CA ALA A 83 6.21 28.78 -20.52
C ALA A 83 7.74 28.86 -20.62
N ALA A 84 8.45 27.94 -19.94
CA ALA A 84 9.90 27.90 -20.04
C ALA A 84 10.16 27.42 -21.45
N ALA A 85 10.70 28.33 -22.26
CA ALA A 85 11.16 28.06 -23.61
C ALA A 85 11.82 26.68 -23.65
N ALA A 86 11.28 25.81 -24.49
CA ALA A 86 11.80 24.46 -24.67
C ALA A 86 13.32 24.56 -24.91
N PRO A 87 14.15 23.76 -24.23
CA PRO A 87 15.54 23.63 -24.65
C PRO A 87 15.52 23.07 -26.07
N GLU A 88 16.25 23.70 -26.99
CA GLU A 88 16.38 23.23 -28.37
C GLU A 88 16.88 21.79 -28.38
N ALA A 89 15.96 20.85 -28.58
CA ALA A 89 16.29 19.51 -28.99
C ALA A 89 16.63 19.57 -30.48
N ASP A 90 17.83 19.15 -30.83
CA ASP A 90 18.34 18.97 -32.19
C ASP A 90 17.42 18.01 -32.96
N LEU A 91 16.39 18.58 -33.58
CA LEU A 91 15.50 17.93 -34.52
C LEU A 91 16.04 18.18 -35.93
N ARG A 92 17.13 17.50 -36.28
CA ARG A 92 17.35 17.17 -37.69
C ARG A 92 16.48 15.97 -38.03
N GLU A 93 15.67 16.18 -39.06
CA GLU A 93 14.91 15.18 -39.83
C GLU A 93 13.47 14.90 -39.35
N TYR A 94 12.53 15.80 -39.68
CA TYR A 94 11.45 15.50 -40.65
C TYR A 94 10.55 16.74 -40.91
N GLY A 95 10.56 17.18 -42.18
CA GLY A 95 9.42 17.75 -42.95
C GLY A 95 8.44 18.76 -42.35
N GLN A 96 8.50 19.98 -42.87
CA GLN A 96 7.58 21.12 -42.70
C GLN A 96 6.15 20.87 -43.24
N SER A 97 5.10 21.42 -42.58
CA SER A 97 4.23 22.48 -43.16
C SER A 97 2.98 22.86 -42.30
N SER A 98 3.00 24.11 -41.80
CA SER A 98 1.95 25.17 -41.77
C SER A 98 0.57 25.08 -41.07
N SER A 99 0.37 26.06 -40.15
CA SER A 99 -0.81 26.95 -39.88
C SER A 99 -2.08 26.35 -39.22
N SER A 100 -2.82 26.97 -38.28
CA SER A 100 -3.15 28.39 -37.97
C SER A 100 -3.79 28.56 -36.55
N SER A 101 -3.91 29.81 -36.08
CA SER A 101 -4.23 30.36 -34.74
C SER A 101 -5.66 30.16 -34.13
N PRO A 102 -5.90 30.50 -32.82
CA PRO A 102 -7.19 30.35 -32.11
C PRO A 102 -7.96 31.67 -31.84
N PRO A 103 -9.22 31.64 -31.35
CA PRO A 103 -9.88 32.78 -30.71
C PRO A 103 -10.30 32.55 -29.23
N PRO A 104 -10.74 33.60 -28.49
CA PRO A 104 -10.61 33.72 -27.03
C PRO A 104 -11.93 33.75 -26.23
N GLY A 105 -11.82 33.62 -24.89
CA GLY A 105 -12.56 34.42 -23.91
C GLY A 105 -13.86 33.86 -23.31
N GLY A 106 -13.93 33.79 -21.98
CA GLY A 106 -15.17 33.62 -21.21
C GLY A 106 -14.91 33.53 -19.70
N ALA A 107 -15.44 34.50 -18.94
CA ALA A 107 -15.11 34.78 -17.54
C ALA A 107 -15.83 33.90 -16.49
N GLU A 108 -15.06 33.60 -15.45
CA GLU A 108 -15.28 33.34 -14.02
C GLU A 108 -16.69 33.35 -13.38
N ALA A 109 -16.90 32.41 -12.45
CA ALA A 109 -17.67 32.61 -11.22
C ALA A 109 -17.03 31.80 -10.06
N ALA A 110 -16.65 32.48 -8.98
CA ALA A 110 -15.92 31.92 -7.83
C ALA A 110 -16.87 31.25 -6.79
N PRO A 111 -16.45 30.15 -6.13
CA PRO A 111 -17.16 29.59 -4.97
C PRO A 111 -16.67 30.18 -3.62
N PRO A 112 -17.49 30.08 -2.55
CA PRO A 112 -17.29 30.82 -1.30
C PRO A 112 -16.21 30.25 -0.37
N ALA A 113 -15.73 31.14 0.50
CA ALA A 113 -14.56 31.02 1.37
C ALA A 113 -14.55 29.79 2.31
N ALA A 114 -13.43 29.09 2.31
CA ALA A 114 -13.08 28.05 3.27
C ALA A 114 -12.56 28.63 4.59
N ALA A 115 -12.84 27.93 5.69
CA ALA A 115 -12.40 28.21 7.07
C ALA A 115 -10.86 28.30 7.19
N PRO A 116 -10.31 28.99 8.23
CA PRO A 116 -8.89 29.34 8.27
C PRO A 116 -8.01 28.08 8.43
N ALA A 117 -7.07 27.93 7.50
CA ALA A 117 -6.01 26.95 7.58
C ALA A 117 -5.04 27.34 8.72
N GLU A 118 -4.64 26.37 9.55
CA GLU A 118 -3.49 26.53 10.44
C GLU A 118 -2.25 26.94 9.62
N GLU A 119 -1.50 27.92 10.11
CA GLU A 119 -0.28 28.43 9.48
C GLU A 119 0.74 27.32 9.27
N ALA A 120 0.87 26.87 8.02
CA ALA A 120 1.92 25.98 7.60
C ALA A 120 3.27 26.70 7.67
N LYS A 121 4.12 26.27 8.61
CA LYS A 121 5.52 26.70 8.73
C LYS A 121 6.23 26.56 7.38
N THR A 122 6.77 27.66 6.86
CA THR A 122 7.50 27.68 5.58
C THR A 122 8.73 26.75 5.64
N PRO A 123 8.91 25.82 4.68
CA PRO A 123 10.10 24.97 4.63
C PRO A 123 11.37 25.80 4.39
N VAL A 124 12.45 25.47 5.10
CA VAL A 124 13.78 26.05 4.88
C VAL A 124 14.34 25.47 3.58
N GLU A 125 14.92 26.31 2.71
CA GLU A 125 15.50 25.86 1.44
C GLU A 125 16.55 24.76 1.67
N GLY A 126 16.37 23.61 0.99
CA GLY A 126 17.28 22.47 1.03
C GLY A 126 16.81 21.27 1.87
N GLU A 127 15.72 21.38 2.63
CA GLU A 127 15.14 20.23 3.34
C GLU A 127 14.13 19.46 2.47
N SER A 128 14.41 18.19 2.18
CA SER A 128 13.44 17.31 1.54
C SER A 128 12.40 16.85 2.57
N ALA A 129 11.25 17.52 2.59
CA ALA A 129 10.14 17.12 3.45
C ALA A 129 9.53 15.80 2.93
N LEU A 130 9.41 14.77 3.79
CA LEU A 130 8.72 13.52 3.46
C LEU A 130 7.24 13.79 3.18
N ILE A 131 6.84 13.83 1.91
CA ILE A 131 5.49 14.24 1.52
C ILE A 131 4.44 13.14 1.72
N ARG A 132 4.83 11.86 1.62
CA ARG A 132 3.91 10.72 1.71
C ARG A 132 4.65 9.45 2.10
N LEU A 133 4.04 8.67 3.00
CA LEU A 133 4.46 7.33 3.35
C LEU A 133 3.24 6.42 3.33
N VAL A 134 3.32 5.34 2.56
CA VAL A 134 2.28 4.31 2.47
C VAL A 134 2.88 2.94 2.82
N GLY A 135 2.08 2.10 3.47
CA GLY A 135 2.38 0.68 3.63
C GLY A 135 1.50 -0.12 2.70
N TYR A 136 2.10 -0.95 1.84
CA TYR A 136 1.35 -1.85 0.97
C TYR A 136 1.07 -3.18 1.69
N ILE A 137 -0.18 -3.62 1.64
CA ILE A 137 -0.63 -4.89 2.20
C ILE A 137 -1.30 -5.67 1.07
N CYS A 138 -0.74 -6.83 0.73
CA CYS A 138 -1.42 -7.79 -0.13
C CYS A 138 -2.19 -8.80 0.73
N MET A 139 -3.44 -9.09 0.35
CA MET A 139 -4.32 -10.02 1.05
C MET A 139 -4.85 -11.06 0.07
N VAL A 140 -4.72 -12.33 0.42
CA VAL A 140 -5.37 -13.45 -0.27
C VAL A 140 -5.91 -14.43 0.79
N PRO A 141 -6.90 -15.28 0.46
CA PRO A 141 -7.35 -16.33 1.37
C PRO A 141 -6.18 -17.22 1.81
N LYS A 142 -6.11 -17.53 3.12
CA LYS A 142 -5.09 -18.44 3.66
C LYS A 142 -5.09 -19.81 2.97
N THR A 143 -6.25 -20.26 2.50
CA THR A 143 -6.44 -21.53 1.79
C THR A 143 -5.73 -21.60 0.44
N TRP A 144 -5.26 -20.48 -0.10
CA TRP A 144 -4.45 -20.47 -1.32
C TRP A 144 -2.99 -20.83 -1.05
N ALA A 145 -2.50 -20.67 0.18
CA ALA A 145 -1.13 -21.01 0.55
C ALA A 145 -1.02 -22.49 0.92
N SER A 146 -0.05 -23.18 0.32
CA SER A 146 0.29 -24.55 0.71
C SER A 146 0.92 -24.57 2.13
N PRO A 147 0.91 -25.73 2.82
CA PRO A 147 1.62 -25.87 4.09
C PRO A 147 3.09 -25.46 4.00
N GLU A 148 3.77 -25.81 2.89
CA GLU A 148 5.17 -25.45 2.63
C GLU A 148 5.37 -23.93 2.55
N VAL A 149 4.47 -23.19 1.88
CA VAL A 149 4.50 -21.73 1.85
C VAL A 149 4.33 -21.14 3.25
N LEU A 150 3.43 -21.69 4.05
CA LEU A 150 3.21 -21.21 5.42
C LEU A 150 4.43 -21.47 6.32
N GLU A 151 5.09 -22.61 6.18
CA GLU A 151 6.33 -22.91 6.91
C GLU A 151 7.48 -21.99 6.47
N MET A 152 7.63 -21.78 5.17
CA MET A 152 8.62 -20.84 4.61
C MET A 152 8.41 -19.43 5.18
N ARG A 153 7.17 -18.93 5.20
CA ARG A 153 6.85 -17.60 5.77
C ARG A 153 7.22 -17.49 7.25
N GLN A 154 7.02 -18.55 8.04
CA GLN A 154 7.44 -18.57 9.43
C GLN A 154 8.96 -18.47 9.56
N GLN A 155 9.70 -19.13 8.67
CA GLN A 155 11.16 -19.08 8.65
C GLN A 155 11.67 -17.69 8.24
N LEU A 156 11.15 -17.14 7.14
CA LEU A 156 11.52 -15.82 6.65
C LEU A 156 11.20 -14.71 7.65
N PHE A 157 10.10 -14.87 8.40
CA PHE A 157 9.80 -13.97 9.52
C PHE A 157 10.95 -14.01 10.54
N LYS A 158 11.34 -15.18 11.04
CA LYS A 158 12.45 -15.30 12.01
C LYS A 158 13.75 -14.70 11.49
N GLU A 159 14.00 -14.78 10.19
CA GLU A 159 15.21 -14.26 9.54
C GLU A 159 15.15 -12.77 9.16
N SER A 160 14.00 -12.11 9.37
CA SER A 160 13.74 -10.75 8.86
C SER A 160 13.97 -10.63 7.34
N THR A 161 13.51 -11.63 6.60
CA THR A 161 13.59 -11.70 5.14
C THR A 161 12.24 -11.36 4.51
N GLY A 162 12.26 -10.52 3.49
CA GLY A 162 11.06 -10.12 2.76
C GLY A 162 10.63 -11.17 1.74
N THR A 163 9.33 -11.23 1.49
CA THR A 163 8.69 -12.08 0.48
C THR A 163 8.31 -11.25 -0.75
N THR A 164 7.71 -11.91 -1.75
CA THR A 164 7.04 -11.22 -2.85
C THR A 164 5.71 -10.60 -2.42
N HIS A 165 5.07 -9.94 -3.38
CA HIS A 165 3.71 -9.43 -3.27
C HIS A 165 2.63 -10.52 -3.44
N TRP A 166 3.00 -11.78 -3.69
CA TRP A 166 2.08 -12.93 -3.68
C TRP A 166 2.25 -13.70 -2.37
N PRO A 167 1.44 -13.43 -1.34
CA PRO A 167 1.64 -14.03 -0.02
C PRO A 167 1.43 -15.56 0.01
N HIS A 168 0.89 -16.15 -1.07
CA HIS A 168 0.58 -17.57 -1.21
C HIS A 168 1.58 -18.33 -2.10
N GLU A 169 2.58 -17.66 -2.67
CA GLU A 169 3.57 -18.30 -3.55
C GLU A 169 4.98 -18.29 -2.96
N LEU A 170 5.79 -19.27 -3.39
CA LEU A 170 7.23 -19.30 -3.13
C LEU A 170 7.94 -18.51 -4.23
N ALA A 171 8.36 -17.28 -3.94
CA ALA A 171 9.14 -16.51 -4.89
C ALA A 171 10.11 -15.54 -4.18
N SER A 172 11.16 -15.18 -4.92
CA SER A 172 12.15 -14.12 -4.69
C SER A 172 12.27 -13.61 -3.25
N PHE A 173 13.29 -14.10 -2.53
CA PHE A 173 13.59 -13.70 -1.17
C PHE A 173 14.68 -12.63 -1.15
N ARG A 174 14.40 -11.51 -0.49
CA ARG A 174 15.42 -10.48 -0.25
C ARG A 174 15.57 -10.27 1.24
N ARG A 175 16.76 -10.52 1.76
CA ARG A 175 17.07 -10.22 3.16
C ARG A 175 16.93 -8.72 3.38
N LEU A 176 16.08 -8.32 4.33
CA LEU A 176 15.74 -6.91 4.56
C LEU A 176 16.72 -6.23 5.53
N VAL A 177 17.52 -7.02 6.22
CA VAL A 177 18.36 -6.56 7.33
C VAL A 177 19.82 -6.93 7.04
N PRO A 178 20.76 -5.96 7.12
CA PRO A 178 22.19 -6.25 7.02
C PRO A 178 22.65 -7.25 8.09
N ASP A 179 23.77 -7.94 7.84
CA ASP A 179 24.38 -8.82 8.83
C ASP A 179 24.63 -8.11 10.17
N GLY A 180 24.25 -8.75 11.28
CA GLY A 180 24.52 -8.27 12.64
C GLY A 180 23.50 -7.30 13.26
N MET A 181 22.46 -6.89 12.53
CA MET A 181 21.37 -6.09 13.09
C MET A 181 20.37 -6.96 13.88
N PRO A 182 19.85 -6.48 15.04
CA PRO A 182 18.92 -7.26 15.86
C PRO A 182 17.64 -7.54 15.08
N LEU A 183 17.29 -8.83 15.00
CA LEU A 183 16.04 -9.29 14.40
C LEU A 183 14.87 -8.71 15.21
N ARG A 184 14.02 -7.90 14.57
CA ARG A 184 12.76 -7.40 15.17
C ARG A 184 11.66 -8.47 15.21
N SER A 185 11.98 -9.69 14.81
CA SER A 185 11.04 -10.74 14.44
C SER A 185 11.12 -11.96 15.35
N ASP A 186 10.91 -11.74 16.65
CA ASP A 186 10.68 -12.82 17.61
C ASP A 186 9.18 -13.19 17.63
N PRO A 187 8.78 -14.42 17.24
CA PRO A 187 7.39 -14.88 17.31
C PRO A 187 6.77 -14.78 18.71
N LYS A 188 7.58 -14.85 19.78
CA LYS A 188 7.10 -14.75 21.17
C LYS A 188 6.62 -13.35 21.54
N THR A 189 7.09 -12.33 20.82
CA THR A 189 6.64 -10.94 21.01
C THR A 189 5.35 -10.62 20.27
N ARG A 190 4.80 -11.59 19.52
CA ARG A 190 3.60 -11.42 18.70
C ARG A 190 2.39 -12.03 19.38
N THR A 191 1.26 -11.35 19.24
CA THR A 191 -0.04 -11.89 19.61
C THR A 191 -0.35 -13.13 18.78
N HIS A 192 -1.28 -13.93 19.28
CA HIS A 192 -1.74 -15.11 18.57
C HIS A 192 -2.30 -14.80 17.16
N LEU A 193 -3.06 -13.71 17.03
CA LEU A 193 -3.58 -13.26 15.73
C LEU A 193 -2.47 -12.88 14.76
N GLU A 194 -1.46 -12.13 15.21
CA GLU A 194 -0.31 -11.77 14.37
C GLU A 194 0.46 -13.01 13.90
N ARG A 195 0.68 -14.00 14.78
CA ARG A 195 1.29 -15.28 14.40
C ARG A 195 0.46 -15.98 13.33
N SER A 196 -0.87 -15.96 13.46
CA SER A 196 -1.75 -16.61 12.48
C SER A 196 -1.67 -16.01 11.07
N LEU A 197 -1.41 -14.69 10.97
CA LEU A 197 -1.22 -13.96 9.71
C LEU A 197 0.12 -14.28 9.03
N ILE A 198 1.13 -14.67 9.82
CA ILE A 198 2.43 -15.08 9.30
C ILE A 198 2.34 -16.50 8.72
N GLY A 199 1.67 -17.41 9.42
CA GLY A 199 1.44 -18.77 8.94
C GLY A 199 1.17 -19.80 10.03
N TRP A 200 1.34 -19.45 11.31
CA TRP A 200 1.03 -20.35 12.42
C TRP A 200 -0.47 -20.74 12.45
N PRO A 201 -0.81 -21.91 13.00
CA PRO A 201 -2.19 -22.31 13.19
C PRO A 201 -2.90 -21.37 14.18
N MET A 202 -4.21 -21.21 14.00
CA MET A 202 -5.04 -20.53 15.00
C MET A 202 -5.22 -21.45 16.22
N GLU A 203 -4.68 -21.03 17.36
CA GLU A 203 -4.91 -21.55 18.70
C GLU A 203 -6.39 -21.46 19.08
N SER A 204 -6.84 -22.49 19.79
CA SER A 204 -8.18 -22.55 20.36
C SER A 204 -8.37 -21.49 21.45
N LYS A 205 -9.63 -21.16 21.77
CA LYS A 205 -9.96 -20.25 22.88
C LYS A 205 -9.37 -20.72 24.22
N GLU A 206 -9.26 -22.04 24.41
CA GLU A 206 -8.69 -22.67 25.62
C GLU A 206 -7.18 -22.45 25.71
N GLN A 207 -6.47 -22.62 24.59
CA GLN A 207 -5.02 -22.36 24.49
C GLN A 207 -4.70 -20.88 24.73
N GLN A 208 -5.57 -19.98 24.24
CA GLN A 208 -5.46 -18.54 24.48
C GLN A 208 -5.68 -18.18 25.96
N GLN A 209 -6.62 -18.83 26.64
CA GLN A 209 -6.89 -18.61 28.07
C GLN A 209 -5.74 -19.11 28.96
N GLN A 210 -5.12 -20.25 28.63
CA GLN A 210 -3.97 -20.77 29.39
C GLN A 210 -2.73 -19.86 29.31
N GLN A 211 -2.51 -19.17 28.18
CA GLN A 211 -1.40 -18.22 28.02
C GLN A 211 -1.64 -16.87 28.73
N GLN A 212 -2.90 -16.52 29.01
CA GLN A 212 -3.24 -15.28 29.74
C GLN A 212 -3.23 -15.46 31.26
N GLN A 213 -3.12 -16.69 31.76
CA GLN A 213 -2.92 -16.91 33.18
C GLN A 213 -1.47 -16.58 33.55
N PRO A 214 -1.23 -15.68 34.52
CA PRO A 214 0.12 -15.38 34.96
C PRO A 214 0.78 -16.66 35.45
N ALA A 215 2.02 -16.91 35.02
CA ALA A 215 2.87 -17.99 35.50
C ALA A 215 3.17 -17.77 36.99
N GLY A 216 2.24 -18.14 37.88
CA GLY A 216 2.37 -17.78 39.29
C GLY A 216 1.17 -18.02 40.20
N THR A 217 0.30 -18.99 39.96
CA THR A 217 -0.61 -19.49 41.01
C THR A 217 -0.87 -21.00 40.91
N SER A 218 0.17 -21.81 40.76
CA SER A 218 0.08 -23.27 41.00
C SER A 218 0.96 -23.64 42.18
N GLY A 219 0.63 -23.12 43.36
CA GLY A 219 1.43 -23.28 44.57
C GLY A 219 0.73 -22.89 45.86
N VAL A 220 -0.60 -22.95 45.92
CA VAL A 220 -1.36 -22.83 47.18
C VAL A 220 -2.70 -23.53 47.00
N GLY A 221 -2.68 -24.85 47.13
CA GLY A 221 -3.87 -25.70 47.01
C GLY A 221 -3.65 -27.11 47.52
N SER A 222 -2.74 -27.29 48.49
CA SER A 222 -2.45 -28.57 49.13
C SER A 222 -2.37 -28.37 50.65
N TRP A 223 -3.48 -27.94 51.27
CA TRP A 223 -3.62 -27.94 52.75
C TRP A 223 -5.03 -28.24 53.26
N LEU A 224 -6.07 -28.34 52.42
CA LEU A 224 -7.46 -28.56 52.88
C LEU A 224 -8.00 -30.00 52.76
N SER A 225 -7.24 -30.96 52.21
CA SER A 225 -7.65 -32.38 52.20
C SER A 225 -7.06 -33.22 53.34
N ALA A 226 -6.26 -32.64 54.25
CA ALA A 226 -5.67 -33.36 55.38
C ALA A 226 -6.42 -33.17 56.72
N MET A 227 -7.48 -32.36 56.79
CA MET A 227 -8.18 -32.03 58.04
C MET A 227 -9.60 -32.61 58.19
N LEU A 228 -9.98 -33.60 57.37
CA LEU A 228 -11.29 -34.29 57.48
C LEU A 228 -11.18 -35.81 57.72
N ARG A 229 -10.01 -36.27 58.18
CA ARG A 229 -9.86 -37.59 58.80
C ARG A 229 -9.38 -37.36 60.22
N TRP A 230 -10.31 -37.08 61.12
CA TRP A 230 -10.31 -37.27 62.58
C TRP A 230 -11.21 -36.20 63.21
N SER A 231 -12.50 -36.54 63.34
CA SER A 231 -13.42 -36.18 64.42
C SER A 231 -14.68 -37.00 64.24
#